data_AF-A0A7L3J1Q7-F1
#
_entry.id   AF-A0A7L3J1Q7-F1
#
_cell.length_a   1.000
_cell.length_b   1.000
_cell.length_c   1.000
_cell.angle_alpha   90.00
_cell.angle_beta   90.00
_cell.angle_gamma   90.00
#
_symmetry.space_group_name_H-M   'P 1'
#
loop_
_entity.id
_entity.type
_entity.pdbx_description
1 polymer ?
#
loop_
_entity_poly.entity_id
_entity_poly.type
_entity_poly.pdbx_seq_one_letter_code
_entity_poly.pdbx_strand_id
1 'polypeptide(L)'
;VPVDGSHWLSMREVLDGLRQKGHEIVVVAPEINIHIKPSENFIMKMYPIPFTKEEMDGSIHSFSQDVFEEGSFLERFGKVYQRLKSISAIALSACAHLQYNKELVRYLEESKF
;
A
#
# COMPACT_ATOMS: atom_id res chain seq x y z
N VAL A 1 9.72 -0.48 3.24
CA VAL A 1 8.92 -1.58 3.83
C VAL A 1 7.68 -1.73 2.97
N PRO A 2 7.41 -2.91 2.39
CA PRO A 2 6.19 -3.15 1.61
C PRO A 2 4.96 -3.06 2.53
N VAL A 3 3.98 -2.24 2.14
CA VAL A 3 2.86 -1.81 3.01
C VAL A 3 1.58 -2.62 2.76
N ASP A 4 1.29 -2.99 1.51
CA ASP A 4 0.05 -3.66 1.08
C ASP A 4 0.37 -4.98 0.35
N GLY A 5 -0.64 -5.67 -0.19
CA GLY A 5 -0.49 -6.93 -0.91
C GLY A 5 -0.26 -8.10 0.03
N SER A 6 0.58 -9.06 -0.39
CA SER A 6 0.91 -10.25 0.39
C SER A 6 1.49 -9.94 1.78
N HIS A 7 2.23 -8.84 1.90
CA HIS A 7 2.79 -8.40 3.17
C HIS A 7 1.69 -8.00 4.15
N TRP A 8 0.69 -7.24 3.70
CA TRP A 8 -0.47 -6.90 4.54
C TRP A 8 -1.26 -8.14 4.94
N LEU A 9 -1.50 -9.06 4.01
CA LEU A 9 -2.21 -10.31 4.31
C LEU A 9 -1.53 -11.11 5.43
N SER A 10 -0.19 -11.15 5.42
CA SER A 10 0.59 -11.81 6.47
C SER A 10 0.56 -11.04 7.80
N MET A 11 0.57 -9.71 7.75
CA MET A 11 0.50 -8.87 8.95
C MET A 11 -0.84 -9.00 9.69
N ARG A 12 -1.94 -9.36 9.02
CA ARG A 12 -3.26 -9.47 9.67
C ARG A 12 -3.26 -10.39 10.88
N GLU A 13 -2.64 -11.56 10.77
CA GLU A 13 -2.57 -12.52 11.89
C GLU A 13 -1.77 -11.96 13.06
N VAL A 14 -0.70 -11.19 12.77
CA VAL A 14 0.10 -10.51 13.79
C VAL A 14 -0.74 -9.44 14.51
N LEU A 15 -1.52 -8.64 13.77
CA LEU A 15 -2.40 -7.63 14.36
C LEU A 15 -3.46 -8.26 15.27
N ASP A 16 -4.07 -9.35 14.83
CA ASP A 16 -5.07 -10.08 15.63
C ASP A 16 -4.46 -10.61 16.93
N GLY A 17 -3.25 -11.18 16.86
CA GLY A 17 -2.52 -11.66 18.03
C GLY A 17 -2.11 -10.53 18.99
N LEU A 18 -1.75 -9.36 18.47
CA LEU A 18 -1.44 -8.18 19.30
C LEU A 18 -2.69 -7.63 19.99
N ARG A 19 -3.83 -7.57 19.31
CA ARG A 19 -5.09 -7.14 19.92
C ARG A 19 -5.53 -8.06 21.05
N GLN A 20 -5.43 -9.38 20.85
CA GLN A 20 -5.77 -10.36 21.89
C GLN A 20 -4.91 -10.20 23.15
N LYS A 21 -3.69 -9.65 23.02
CA LYS A 21 -2.80 -9.33 24.13
C LYS A 21 -3.08 -7.96 24.78
N GLY A 22 -4.11 -7.24 24.33
CA GLY A 22 -4.51 -5.94 24.86
C GLY A 22 -3.76 -4.75 24.27
N HIS A 23 -3.05 -4.93 23.15
CA HIS A 23 -2.43 -3.80 22.45
C HIS A 23 -3.47 -3.01 21.65
N GLU A 24 -3.44 -1.69 21.79
CA GLU A 24 -4.11 -0.78 20.85
C GLU A 24 -3.24 -0.63 19.60
N ILE A 25 -3.84 -0.78 18.42
CA ILE A 25 -3.13 -0.83 17.15
C ILE A 25 -3.73 0.25 16.26
N VAL A 26 -2.87 1.10 15.68
CA VAL A 26 -3.25 2.04 14.63
C VAL A 26 -2.62 1.63 13.31
N VAL A 27 -3.46 1.47 12.28
CA VAL A 27 -3.04 1.19 10.92
C VAL A 27 -3.26 2.43 10.06
N VAL A 28 -2.19 2.92 9.44
CA VAL A 28 -2.21 4.06 8.54
C VAL A 28 -2.16 3.57 7.10
N ALA A 29 -3.12 3.96 6.27
CA ALA A 29 -3.21 3.52 4.88
C ALA A 29 -3.75 4.62 3.95
N PRO A 30 -3.38 4.63 2.66
CA PRO A 30 -4.04 5.50 1.69
C PRO A 30 -5.52 5.09 1.52
N GLU A 31 -6.37 6.06 1.20
CA GLU A 31 -7.80 5.83 0.91
C GLU A 31 -8.02 4.80 -0.19
N ILE A 32 -7.14 4.80 -1.20
CA ILE A 32 -7.09 3.79 -2.25
C ILE A 32 -5.93 2.86 -1.94
N ASN A 33 -6.29 1.60 -1.71
CA ASN A 33 -5.41 0.52 -1.32
C ASN A 33 -5.89 -0.80 -1.94
N ILE A 34 -5.04 -1.80 -1.93
CA ILE A 34 -5.33 -3.11 -2.53
C ILE A 34 -6.14 -3.95 -1.54
N HIS A 35 -5.57 -4.26 -0.37
CA HIS A 35 -6.15 -5.21 0.59
C HIS A 35 -6.42 -4.64 1.99
N ILE A 36 -6.06 -3.39 2.27
CA ILE A 36 -6.22 -2.80 3.61
C ILE A 36 -7.66 -2.31 3.81
N LYS A 37 -8.43 -2.99 4.65
CA LYS A 37 -9.83 -2.65 4.93
C LYS A 37 -10.05 -2.38 6.42
N PRO A 38 -11.05 -1.55 6.78
CA PRO A 38 -11.44 -1.37 8.16
C PRO A 38 -11.75 -2.71 8.82
N SER A 39 -11.32 -2.84 10.07
CA SER A 39 -11.55 -4.01 10.91
C SER A 39 -11.81 -3.54 12.33
N GLU A 40 -12.52 -4.35 13.12
CA GLU A 40 -12.61 -4.10 14.55
C GLU A 40 -11.23 -4.25 15.22
N ASN A 41 -10.29 -4.99 14.60
CA ASN A 41 -9.03 -5.38 15.22
C ASN A 41 -7.99 -4.28 15.37
N PHE A 42 -8.22 -3.11 14.76
CA PHE A 42 -7.33 -1.96 14.84
C PHE A 42 -8.08 -0.68 14.49
N ILE A 43 -7.53 0.45 14.91
CA ILE A 43 -7.99 1.77 14.49
C ILE A 43 -7.37 2.07 13.13
N MET A 44 -8.19 2.37 12.13
CA MET A 44 -7.71 2.72 10.80
C MET A 44 -7.69 4.23 10.60
N LYS A 45 -6.55 4.76 10.15
CA LYS A 45 -6.40 6.17 9.73
C LYS A 45 -6.10 6.21 8.23
N MET A 46 -6.98 6.86 7.48
CA MET A 46 -6.84 7.01 6.03
C MET A 46 -6.33 8.39 5.66
N TYR A 47 -5.58 8.48 4.56
CA TYR A 47 -5.14 9.75 4.00
C TYR A 47 -5.38 9.80 2.48
N PRO A 48 -5.68 10.99 1.95
CA PRO A 48 -5.95 11.17 0.53
C PRO A 48 -4.65 11.05 -0.28
N ILE A 49 -4.80 10.64 -1.53
CA ILE A 49 -3.71 10.40 -2.48
C ILE A 49 -4.14 10.88 -3.88
N PRO A 50 -3.20 11.18 -4.79
CA PRO A 50 -3.49 11.89 -6.04
C PRO A 50 -3.66 10.93 -7.23
N PHE A 51 -4.11 9.70 -7.00
CA PHE A 51 -4.36 8.72 -8.07
C PHE A 51 -5.65 7.98 -7.79
N THR A 52 -6.31 7.50 -8.83
CA THR A 52 -7.58 6.78 -8.72
C THR A 52 -7.36 5.27 -8.52
N LYS A 53 -8.43 4.57 -8.15
CA LYS A 53 -8.40 3.12 -8.04
C LYS A 53 -8.12 2.46 -9.39
N GLU A 54 -8.66 3.00 -10.47
CA GLU A 54 -8.48 2.49 -11.83
C GLU A 54 -7.02 2.61 -12.29
N GLU A 55 -6.34 3.71 -11.94
CA GLU A 55 -4.92 3.90 -12.24
C GLU A 55 -4.03 2.89 -11.51
N MET A 56 -4.34 2.62 -10.24
CA MET A 56 -3.63 1.62 -9.44
C MET A 56 -3.91 0.20 -9.95
N ASP A 57 -5.17 -0.17 -10.11
CA ASP A 57 -5.60 -1.49 -10.56
C ASP A 57 -5.07 -1.78 -11.99
N GLY A 58 -5.11 -0.78 -12.87
CA GLY A 58 -4.53 -0.86 -14.22
C GLY A 58 -3.01 -1.05 -14.22
N SER A 59 -2.30 -0.41 -13.29
CA SER A 59 -0.85 -0.59 -13.13
C SER A 59 -0.51 -2.00 -12.65
N ILE A 60 -1.27 -2.55 -11.71
CA ILE A 60 -1.09 -3.93 -11.22
C ILE A 60 -1.43 -4.96 -12.30
N HIS A 61 -2.54 -4.76 -13.00
CA HIS A 61 -2.99 -5.65 -14.06
C HIS A 61 -2.00 -5.69 -15.23
N SER A 62 -1.55 -4.53 -15.70
CA SER A 62 -0.56 -4.45 -16.79
C SER A 62 0.78 -5.08 -16.39
N PHE A 63 1.24 -4.87 -15.16
CA PHE A 63 2.43 -5.56 -14.66
C PHE A 63 2.27 -7.08 -14.68
N SER A 64 1.12 -7.60 -14.20
CA SER A 64 0.84 -9.03 -14.24
C SER A 64 0.88 -9.58 -15.67
N GLN A 65 0.19 -8.91 -16.60
CA GLN A 65 0.19 -9.31 -18.01
C GLN A 65 1.60 -9.32 -18.60
N ASP A 66 2.38 -8.25 -18.43
CA ASP A 66 3.73 -8.11 -18.99
C ASP A 66 4.70 -9.16 -18.42
N VAL A 67 4.52 -9.60 -17.17
CA VAL A 67 5.34 -10.65 -16.55
C VAL A 67 5.08 -12.03 -17.16
N PHE A 68 3.83 -12.32 -17.51
CA PHE A 68 3.41 -13.62 -18.05
C PHE A 68 3.30 -13.66 -19.58
N GLU A 69 3.51 -12.53 -20.27
CA GLU A 69 3.43 -12.43 -21.72
C GLU A 69 4.50 -13.27 -22.42
N GLU A 70 4.10 -14.05 -23.43
CA GLU A 70 5.03 -14.78 -24.31
C GLU A 70 5.84 -13.80 -25.18
N GLY A 71 7.12 -14.11 -25.44
CA GLY A 71 8.00 -13.24 -26.21
C GLY A 71 9.46 -13.42 -25.86
N SER A 72 10.34 -12.59 -26.43
CA SER A 72 11.75 -12.63 -26.07
C SER A 72 11.98 -12.11 -24.65
N PHE A 73 13.00 -12.66 -23.98
CA PHE A 73 13.36 -12.23 -22.63
C PHE A 73 13.64 -10.73 -22.54
N LEU A 74 14.30 -10.15 -23.55
CA LEU A 74 14.68 -8.73 -23.57
C LEU A 74 13.45 -7.81 -23.69
N GLU A 75 12.49 -8.17 -24.54
CA GLU A 75 11.24 -7.40 -24.67
C GLU A 75 10.44 -7.44 -23.36
N ARG A 76 10.29 -8.65 -22.78
CA ARG A 76 9.62 -8.84 -21.49
C ARG A 76 10.30 -8.02 -20.40
N PHE A 77 11.62 -8.11 -20.30
CA PHE A 77 12.41 -7.36 -19.32
C PHE A 77 12.21 -5.85 -19.47
N GLY A 78 12.22 -5.33 -20.71
CA GLY A 78 11.96 -3.92 -21.00
C GLY A 78 10.59 -3.46 -20.53
N LYS A 79 9.53 -4.22 -20.84
CA LYS A 79 8.15 -3.93 -20.39
C LYS A 79 8.04 -3.94 -18.87
N VAL A 80 8.48 -5.02 -18.23
CA VAL A 80 8.47 -5.19 -16.77
C VAL A 80 9.21 -4.06 -16.06
N TYR A 81 10.38 -3.66 -16.56
CA TYR A 81 11.15 -2.54 -16.00
C TYR A 81 10.39 -1.22 -16.05
N GLN A 82 9.72 -0.90 -17.17
CA GLN A 82 8.90 0.31 -17.28
C GLN A 82 7.69 0.26 -16.34
N ARG A 83 7.05 -0.91 -16.18
CA ARG A 83 5.95 -1.08 -15.22
C ARG A 83 6.40 -0.91 -13.78
N LEU A 84 7.54 -1.48 -13.40
CA LEU A 84 8.12 -1.31 -12.07
C LEU A 84 8.42 0.16 -11.75
N LYS A 85 8.89 0.93 -12.75
CA LYS A 85 9.04 2.39 -12.60
C LYS A 85 7.72 3.10 -12.31
N SER A 86 6.66 2.77 -13.06
CA SER A 86 5.32 3.33 -12.84
C SER A 86 4.77 3.01 -11.45
N ILE A 87 4.86 1.75 -11.03
CA ILE A 87 4.42 1.31 -9.69
C ILE A 87 5.23 2.01 -8.59
N SER A 88 6.54 2.14 -8.79
CA SER A 88 7.42 2.85 -7.85
C SER A 88 7.04 4.34 -7.73
N ALA A 89 6.64 4.99 -8.82
CA ALA A 89 6.17 6.38 -8.79
C ALA A 89 4.85 6.53 -8.01
N ILE A 90 3.91 5.59 -8.17
CA ILE A 90 2.66 5.55 -7.38
C ILE A 90 2.99 5.39 -5.88
N ALA A 91 3.87 4.44 -5.53
CA ALA A 91 4.28 4.21 -4.15
C ALA A 91 4.98 5.44 -3.55
N LEU A 92 5.87 6.08 -4.30
CA LEU A 92 6.55 7.30 -3.88
C LEU A 92 5.55 8.45 -3.66
N SER A 93 4.58 8.59 -4.55
CA SER A 93 3.51 9.59 -4.43
C SER A 93 2.69 9.38 -3.17
N ALA A 94 2.30 8.13 -2.87
CA ALA A 94 1.59 7.80 -1.64
C ALA A 94 2.42 8.14 -0.38
N CYS A 95 3.72 7.79 -0.36
CA CYS A 95 4.63 8.16 0.73
C CYS A 95 4.75 9.67 0.93
N ALA A 96 4.87 10.43 -0.17
CA ALA A 96 4.93 11.89 -0.10
C ALA A 96 3.63 12.46 0.48
N HIS A 97 2.46 11.97 0.06
CA HIS A 97 1.18 12.44 0.58
C HIS A 97 0.96 12.11 2.04
N LEU A 98 1.43 10.95 2.51
CA LEU A 98 1.47 10.64 3.93
C LEU A 98 2.33 11.65 4.69
N GLN A 99 3.55 11.92 4.21
CA GLN A 99 4.49 12.85 4.84
C GLN A 99 3.93 14.27 4.93
N TYR A 100 3.23 14.74 3.89
CA TYR A 100 2.66 16.09 3.86
C TYR A 100 1.28 16.20 4.51
N ASN A 101 0.66 15.09 4.93
CA ASN A 101 -0.58 15.12 5.69
C ASN A 101 -0.31 15.56 7.14
N LYS A 102 -0.23 16.88 7.35
CA LYS A 102 0.08 17.50 8.64
C LYS A 102 -0.87 17.10 9.76
N GLU A 103 -2.15 16.91 9.45
CA GLU A 103 -3.15 16.51 10.44
C GLU A 103 -2.86 15.11 10.97
N LEU A 104 -2.65 14.16 10.07
CA LEU A 104 -2.35 12.78 10.41
C LEU A 104 -0.98 12.66 11.09
N VAL A 105 0.05 13.33 10.58
CA VAL A 105 1.38 13.35 11.19
C VAL A 105 1.32 13.90 12.62
N ARG A 106 0.63 15.03 12.83
CA ARG A 106 0.44 15.59 14.16
C ARG A 106 -0.32 14.64 15.10
N TYR A 107 -1.37 13.98 14.61
CA TYR A 107 -2.09 12.97 15.39
C TYR A 107 -1.14 11.84 15.86
N LEU A 108 -0.27 11.35 14.98
CA LEU A 108 0.70 10.30 15.32
C LEU A 108 1.72 10.79 16.36
N GLU A 109 2.22 12.03 16.22
CA GLU A 109 3.14 12.65 17.19
C GLU A 109 2.49 12.83 18.58
N GLU A 110 1.24 13.29 18.62
CA GLU A 110 0.51 13.55 19.87
C GLU A 110 0.07 12.27 20.59
N SER A 111 -0.18 11.19 19.84
CA SER A 111 -0.69 9.93 20.39
C SER A 111 0.36 9.16 21.21
N LYS A 112 1.66 9.46 21.05
CA LYS A 112 2.76 8.87 21.84
C LYS A 112 2.73 7.33 21.95
N PHE A 113 2.40 6.67 20.83
CA PHE A 113 2.52 5.21 20.70
C PHE A 113 3.94 4.71 20.97
#